data_AF-Q12M36-F1
#
_entry.id   AF-Q12M36-F1
#
_cell.length_a   1.000
_cell.length_b   1.000
_cell.length_c   1.000
_cell.angle_alpha   90.00
_cell.angle_beta   90.00
_cell.angle_gamma   90.00
#
_symmetry.space_group_name_H-M   'P 1'
#
loop_
_entity.id
_entity.type
_entity.pdbx_description
1 polymer ?
#
loop_
_entity_poly.entity_id
_entity_poly.type
_entity_poly.pdbx_seq_one_letter_code
_entity_poly.pdbx_strand_id
1 'polypeptide(L)'
;MKLKIGIFSVIFFISNVAFAGKESTYLQNISHLQSKAKAQTQVMVLGSTHLNSIKGKLDESALSPIIQMLASFKPTAIGIESLRAEDIIAMLNGSDEYQAVLAQFVGDTLLSLAKKEQENLGITAKVAIAKLKVLLDVPMLTTEQRIEVIRFAIAGYNKDTAVLHWRYLNSHSSIETISPGLKAYLDASARSNNEINTIATALALTLNINRLYPIDDHLDKDMYSNMVEKLMDSYNESKAFKAFSTSEYINKPERLKAQGVETGDWLPLFSWTNSDEYMSDVIDKEWRLFVDEDIDVEAGLSRIALWEVRNLNMVSNIMRVVADHVGEKVIIVVGSNHKVFLEQYLSNMIGVNIVQFNDILSNKNNITTSKL
;
A
#
# COMPACT_ATOMS: atom_id res chain seq x y z
N MET A 1 27.52 -59.66 54.28
CA MET A 1 26.22 -59.57 53.58
C MET A 1 26.24 -58.29 52.74
N LYS A 2 26.18 -58.42 51.39
CA LYS A 2 26.10 -57.37 50.32
C LYS A 2 27.35 -56.47 50.14
N LEU A 3 28.18 -56.55 49.06
CA LEU A 3 28.04 -56.10 47.65
C LEU A 3 27.49 -54.65 47.54
N LYS A 4 27.98 -53.66 46.76
CA LYS A 4 28.97 -53.51 45.66
C LYS A 4 29.06 -51.97 45.34
N ILE A 5 30.21 -51.49 44.80
CA ILE A 5 30.40 -50.39 43.79
C ILE A 5 29.80 -49.00 44.14
N GLY A 6 30.53 -47.87 44.30
CA GLY A 6 31.62 -47.28 43.52
C GLY A 6 31.05 -46.25 42.53
N ILE A 7 31.22 -44.93 42.72
CA ILE A 7 31.07 -43.89 41.68
C ILE A 7 32.06 -42.73 41.94
N PHE A 8 32.77 -42.38 40.88
CA PHE A 8 33.72 -41.30 40.69
C PHE A 8 33.09 -39.91 40.88
N SER A 9 33.77 -39.01 41.59
CA SER A 9 33.54 -37.57 41.46
C SER A 9 34.36 -37.03 40.29
N VAL A 10 33.71 -36.84 39.14
CA VAL A 10 34.25 -36.07 38.01
C VAL A 10 33.96 -34.60 38.25
N ILE A 11 35.01 -33.82 38.49
CA ILE A 11 34.95 -32.36 38.49
C ILE A 11 34.84 -31.93 37.02
N PHE A 12 33.64 -31.59 36.57
CA PHE A 12 33.45 -30.91 35.29
C PHE A 12 33.80 -29.43 35.47
N PHE A 13 34.98 -29.05 34.98
CA PHE A 13 35.24 -27.68 34.57
C PHE A 13 34.28 -27.35 33.42
N ILE A 14 33.16 -26.69 33.72
CA ILE A 14 32.39 -26.00 32.70
C ILE A 14 33.14 -24.70 32.43
N SER A 15 34.06 -24.76 31.46
CA SER A 15 34.52 -23.57 30.76
C SER A 15 33.29 -22.92 30.14
N ASN A 16 32.91 -21.74 30.65
CA ASN A 16 32.04 -20.80 29.96
C ASN A 16 32.76 -20.37 28.67
N VAL A 17 32.63 -21.19 27.62
CA VAL A 17 32.89 -20.74 26.27
C VAL A 17 31.75 -19.77 25.96
N ALA A 18 32.07 -18.48 26.02
CA ALA A 18 31.23 -17.44 25.48
C ALA A 18 30.96 -17.78 24.01
N PHE A 19 29.77 -18.30 23.73
CA PHE A 19 29.17 -18.23 22.40
C PHE A 19 28.76 -16.77 22.17
N ALA A 20 29.75 -15.88 22.05
CA ALA A 20 29.62 -14.72 21.20
C ALA A 20 29.61 -15.26 19.78
N GLY A 21 28.44 -15.74 19.35
CA GLY A 21 28.23 -16.25 18.01
C GLY A 21 28.70 -15.20 17.03
N LYS A 22 29.55 -15.60 16.09
CA LYS A 22 29.79 -14.87 14.85
C LYS A 22 28.42 -14.39 14.34
N GLU A 23 28.10 -13.11 14.48
CA GLU A 23 27.15 -12.49 13.57
C GLU A 23 27.65 -12.85 12.17
N SER A 24 26.83 -13.59 11.44
CA SER A 24 27.19 -14.19 10.17
C SER A 24 27.84 -13.14 9.27
N THR A 25 29.11 -13.37 8.90
CA THR A 25 29.89 -12.54 7.98
C THR A 25 29.20 -12.31 6.63
N TYR A 26 28.12 -13.03 6.33
CA TYR A 26 27.30 -12.86 5.13
C TYR A 26 26.16 -11.84 5.29
N LEU A 27 25.55 -11.70 6.47
CA LEU A 27 24.51 -10.69 6.70
C LEU A 27 25.07 -9.26 6.64
N GLN A 28 26.30 -9.08 7.15
CA GLN A 28 27.03 -7.82 7.03
C GLN A 28 27.34 -7.44 5.56
N ASN A 29 27.34 -8.40 4.62
CA ASN A 29 27.69 -8.12 3.23
C ASN A 29 26.60 -7.39 2.45
N ILE A 30 25.30 -7.64 2.71
CA ILE A 30 24.22 -6.95 1.99
C ILE A 30 24.11 -5.49 2.45
N SER A 31 24.13 -5.24 3.76
CA SER A 31 24.15 -3.87 4.31
C SER A 31 25.40 -3.11 3.85
N HIS A 32 26.54 -3.78 3.72
CA HIS A 32 27.75 -3.17 3.13
C HIS A 32 27.55 -2.79 1.66
N LEU A 33 26.86 -3.61 0.87
CA LEU A 33 26.53 -3.27 -0.52
C LEU A 33 25.58 -2.07 -0.60
N GLN A 34 24.59 -1.99 0.29
CA GLN A 34 23.69 -0.84 0.41
C GLN A 34 24.47 0.45 0.68
N SER A 35 25.44 0.42 1.61
CA SER A 35 26.30 1.59 1.91
C SER A 35 27.16 2.06 0.74
N LYS A 36 27.38 1.18 -0.26
CA LYS A 36 28.15 1.47 -1.48
C LYS A 36 27.29 1.89 -2.66
N ALA A 37 25.97 1.87 -2.54
CA ALA A 37 25.07 2.24 -3.61
C ALA A 37 25.30 3.72 -3.99
N LYS A 38 25.70 3.97 -5.23
CA LYS A 38 26.02 5.32 -5.72
C LYS A 38 24.77 6.18 -6.01
N ALA A 39 23.62 5.52 -6.16
CA ALA A 39 22.32 6.14 -6.29
C ALA A 39 21.30 5.26 -5.58
N GLN A 40 20.52 5.86 -4.69
CA GLN A 40 19.40 5.20 -4.02
C GLN A 40 18.13 5.96 -4.36
N THR A 41 17.09 5.22 -4.73
CA THR A 41 15.74 5.76 -4.90
C THR A 41 15.19 6.10 -3.52
N GLN A 42 14.70 7.33 -3.35
CA GLN A 42 14.04 7.74 -2.12
C GLN A 42 12.59 7.26 -2.15
N VAL A 43 12.20 6.44 -1.19
CA VAL A 43 10.84 5.91 -1.10
C VAL A 43 10.18 6.45 0.18
N MET A 44 9.04 7.11 0.03
CA MET A 44 8.19 7.50 1.15
C MET A 44 6.93 6.64 1.15
N VAL A 45 6.69 5.92 2.24
CA VAL A 45 5.44 5.20 2.45
C VAL A 45 4.51 6.08 3.27
N LEU A 46 3.46 6.57 2.63
CA LEU A 46 2.41 7.38 3.25
C LEU A 46 1.25 6.48 3.68
N GLY A 47 1.15 6.26 4.99
CA GLY A 47 0.04 5.59 5.62
C GLY A 47 -1.19 6.48 5.72
N SER A 48 -2.34 5.98 5.28
CA SER A 48 -3.64 6.65 5.39
C SER A 48 -4.68 5.74 6.04
N THR A 49 -5.72 6.35 6.62
CA THR A 49 -6.96 5.64 7.00
C THR A 49 -7.92 5.61 5.82
N HIS A 50 -8.87 4.67 5.79
CA HIS A 50 -9.93 4.60 4.77
C HIS A 50 -10.92 5.78 4.84
N LEU A 51 -10.71 6.78 3.98
CA LEU A 51 -11.52 7.98 3.75
C LEU A 51 -12.87 7.67 3.09
N ASN A 52 -13.04 6.48 2.51
CA ASN A 52 -14.32 6.02 1.96
C ASN A 52 -15.42 5.83 3.01
N SER A 53 -15.03 5.75 4.29
CA SER A 53 -15.94 5.70 5.43
C SER A 53 -16.60 7.06 5.72
N ILE A 54 -16.08 8.16 5.16
CA ILE A 54 -16.63 9.51 5.34
C ILE A 54 -17.93 9.63 4.56
N LYS A 55 -19.01 9.95 5.28
CA LYS A 55 -20.32 10.23 4.68
C LYS A 55 -20.33 11.63 4.06
N GLY A 56 -20.86 11.75 2.85
CA GLY A 56 -20.93 13.02 2.12
C GLY A 56 -19.68 13.30 1.29
N LYS A 57 -19.64 14.43 0.59
CA LYS A 57 -18.51 14.79 -0.27
C LYS A 57 -17.38 15.38 0.59
N LEU A 58 -16.17 14.82 0.50
CA LEU A 58 -14.99 15.44 1.07
C LEU A 58 -14.60 16.66 0.24
N ASP A 59 -14.34 17.79 0.90
CA ASP A 59 -13.78 18.95 0.23
C ASP A 59 -12.33 18.65 -0.15
N GLU A 60 -12.07 18.45 -1.45
CA GLU A 60 -10.73 18.17 -1.97
C GLU A 60 -9.73 19.29 -1.60
N SER A 61 -10.20 20.52 -1.42
CA SER A 61 -9.33 21.64 -1.03
C SER A 61 -8.78 21.49 0.39
N ALA A 62 -9.50 20.79 1.28
CA ALA A 62 -9.06 20.54 2.66
C ALA A 62 -7.80 19.66 2.74
N LEU A 63 -7.53 18.83 1.72
CA LEU A 63 -6.32 18.01 1.63
C LEU A 63 -5.16 18.71 0.92
N SER A 64 -5.36 19.93 0.41
CA SER A 64 -4.31 20.71 -0.26
C SER A 64 -3.02 20.85 0.57
N PRO A 65 -3.05 21.08 1.91
CA PRO A 65 -1.83 21.15 2.69
C PRO A 65 -0.99 19.86 2.65
N ILE A 66 -1.66 18.69 2.67
CA ILE A 66 -1.03 17.38 2.54
C ILE A 66 -0.44 17.23 1.14
N ILE A 67 -1.23 17.51 0.10
CA ILE A 67 -0.79 17.42 -1.30
C ILE A 67 0.42 18.32 -1.55
N GLN A 68 0.42 19.57 -1.07
CA GLN A 68 1.55 20.49 -1.23
C GLN A 68 2.81 19.99 -0.52
N MET A 69 2.67 19.36 0.64
CA MET A 69 3.79 18.76 1.35
C MET A 69 4.37 17.58 0.55
N LEU A 70 3.52 16.68 0.06
CA LEU A 70 3.95 15.57 -0.79
C LEU A 70 4.57 16.08 -2.11
N ALA A 71 4.02 17.14 -2.70
CA ALA A 71 4.57 17.76 -3.90
C ALA A 71 5.95 18.40 -3.65
N SER A 72 6.22 18.91 -2.44
CA SER A 72 7.54 19.45 -2.07
C SER A 72 8.64 18.39 -2.03
N PHE A 73 8.27 17.12 -1.82
CA PHE A 73 9.18 15.99 -1.96
C PHE A 73 9.63 15.80 -3.42
N LYS A 74 8.83 16.25 -4.40
CA LYS A 74 9.04 16.11 -5.85
C LYS A 74 9.12 14.64 -6.30
N PRO A 75 8.12 13.80 -5.98
CA PRO A 75 8.08 12.44 -6.50
C PRO A 75 7.96 12.44 -8.02
N THR A 76 8.56 11.46 -8.65
CA THR A 76 8.42 11.17 -10.09
C THR A 76 7.50 9.96 -10.33
N ALA A 77 7.24 9.15 -9.30
CA ALA A 77 6.32 8.03 -9.33
C ALA A 77 5.45 7.96 -8.07
N ILE A 78 4.21 7.49 -8.25
CA ILE A 78 3.24 7.32 -7.16
C ILE A 78 2.65 5.90 -7.23
N GLY A 79 2.95 5.10 -6.21
CA GLY A 79 2.35 3.79 -5.98
C GLY A 79 1.05 3.91 -5.18
N ILE A 80 0.06 3.07 -5.48
CA ILE A 80 -1.27 3.09 -4.86
C ILE A 80 -1.73 1.68 -4.47
N GLU A 81 -2.42 1.56 -3.34
CA GLU A 81 -3.07 0.31 -2.90
C GLU A 81 -4.28 -0.03 -3.77
N SER A 82 -3.99 -0.51 -4.98
CA SER A 82 -4.95 -1.04 -5.94
C SER A 82 -4.33 -2.26 -6.63
N LEU A 83 -5.17 -3.20 -7.05
CA LEU A 83 -4.73 -4.41 -7.74
C LEU A 83 -4.12 -4.08 -9.09
N ARG A 84 -3.03 -4.78 -9.43
CA ARG A 84 -2.44 -4.68 -10.75
C ARG A 84 -3.31 -5.38 -11.80
N ALA A 85 -3.27 -4.84 -13.00
CA ALA A 85 -3.94 -5.41 -14.16
C ALA A 85 -3.56 -6.88 -14.42
N GLU A 86 -2.28 -7.23 -14.27
CA GLU A 86 -1.83 -8.62 -14.44
C GLU A 86 -2.37 -9.54 -13.36
N ASP A 87 -2.50 -9.06 -12.12
CA ASP A 87 -2.99 -9.85 -11.00
C ASP A 87 -4.51 -10.06 -11.12
N ILE A 88 -5.26 -9.06 -11.63
CA ILE A 88 -6.67 -9.22 -12.01
C ILE A 88 -6.82 -10.28 -13.12
N ILE A 89 -5.95 -10.27 -14.14
CA ILE A 89 -5.96 -11.29 -15.19
C ILE A 89 -5.66 -12.67 -14.60
N ALA A 90 -4.69 -12.77 -13.68
CA ALA A 90 -4.37 -14.02 -13.00
C ALA A 90 -5.59 -14.54 -12.21
N MET A 91 -6.24 -13.69 -11.42
CA MET A 91 -7.44 -14.01 -10.65
C MET A 91 -8.62 -14.45 -11.54
N LEU A 92 -8.87 -13.77 -12.66
CA LEU A 92 -9.93 -14.13 -13.62
C LEU A 92 -9.72 -15.52 -14.25
N ASN A 93 -8.49 -16.02 -14.28
CA ASN A 93 -8.12 -17.34 -14.80
C ASN A 93 -7.68 -18.30 -13.68
N GLY A 94 -7.85 -17.89 -12.42
CA GLY A 94 -7.38 -18.60 -11.23
C GLY A 94 -8.47 -19.45 -10.60
N SER A 95 -8.32 -19.71 -9.31
CA SER A 95 -9.26 -20.50 -8.52
C SER A 95 -10.53 -19.70 -8.16
N ASP A 96 -11.58 -20.41 -7.73
CA ASP A 96 -12.88 -19.83 -7.39
C ASP A 96 -12.81 -18.91 -6.15
N GLU A 97 -11.81 -19.10 -5.28
CA GLU A 97 -11.57 -18.25 -4.10
C GLU A 97 -11.31 -16.79 -4.49
N TYR A 98 -10.78 -16.53 -5.69
CA TYR A 98 -10.57 -15.18 -6.18
C TYR A 98 -11.86 -14.45 -6.59
N GLN A 99 -13.00 -15.14 -6.73
CA GLN A 99 -14.25 -14.46 -7.10
C GLN A 99 -14.69 -13.44 -6.06
N ALA A 100 -14.48 -13.73 -4.76
CA ALA A 100 -14.76 -12.77 -3.70
C ALA A 100 -13.84 -11.54 -3.78
N VAL A 101 -12.56 -11.75 -4.12
CA VAL A 101 -11.59 -10.68 -4.32
C VAL A 101 -11.97 -9.81 -5.53
N LEU A 102 -12.29 -10.43 -6.66
CA LEU A 102 -12.71 -9.73 -7.87
C LEU A 102 -13.97 -8.90 -7.61
N ALA A 103 -14.97 -9.47 -6.92
CA ALA A 103 -16.20 -8.75 -6.58
C ALA A 103 -15.93 -7.53 -5.69
N GLN A 104 -15.07 -7.68 -4.68
CA GLN A 104 -14.78 -6.64 -3.70
C GLN A 104 -13.87 -5.53 -4.22
N PHE A 105 -12.79 -5.88 -4.93
CA PHE A 105 -11.71 -4.93 -5.26
C PHE A 105 -11.73 -4.47 -6.73
N VAL A 106 -12.35 -5.25 -7.64
CA VAL A 106 -12.46 -4.92 -9.08
C VAL A 106 -13.88 -4.48 -9.42
N GLY A 107 -14.87 -5.29 -9.08
CA GLY A 107 -16.30 -5.05 -9.27
C GLY A 107 -16.82 -5.33 -10.70
N ASP A 108 -18.03 -5.86 -10.80
CA ASP A 108 -18.67 -6.28 -12.06
C ASP A 108 -18.78 -5.16 -13.10
N THR A 109 -18.97 -3.91 -12.64
CA THR A 109 -19.08 -2.76 -13.54
C THR A 109 -17.79 -2.55 -14.32
N LEU A 110 -16.63 -2.62 -13.66
CA LEU A 110 -15.34 -2.49 -14.33
C LEU A 110 -15.09 -3.67 -15.28
N LEU A 111 -15.37 -4.90 -14.85
CA LEU A 111 -15.21 -6.09 -15.68
C LEU A 111 -16.06 -6.01 -16.96
N SER A 112 -17.31 -5.54 -16.84
CA SER A 112 -18.22 -5.33 -17.98
C SER A 112 -17.70 -4.24 -18.93
N LEU A 113 -17.26 -3.10 -18.39
CA LEU A 113 -16.71 -2.00 -19.18
C LEU A 113 -15.41 -2.40 -19.89
N ALA A 114 -14.52 -3.12 -19.21
CA ALA A 114 -13.29 -3.63 -19.77
C ALA A 114 -13.55 -4.54 -20.97
N LYS A 115 -14.49 -5.50 -20.84
CA LYS A 115 -14.89 -6.38 -21.94
C LYS A 115 -15.43 -5.59 -23.14
N LYS A 116 -16.29 -4.60 -22.90
CA LYS A 116 -16.82 -3.73 -23.97
C LYS A 116 -15.73 -2.93 -24.66
N GLU A 117 -14.78 -2.36 -23.93
CA GLU A 117 -13.67 -1.63 -24.55
C GLU A 117 -12.73 -2.56 -25.32
N GLN A 118 -12.47 -3.77 -24.82
CA GLN A 118 -11.71 -4.79 -25.55
C GLN A 118 -12.39 -5.14 -26.89
N GLU A 119 -13.71 -5.37 -26.89
CA GLU A 119 -14.51 -5.63 -28.09
C GLU A 119 -14.47 -4.44 -29.07
N ASN A 120 -14.72 -3.23 -28.58
CA ASN A 120 -14.73 -2.00 -29.38
C ASN A 120 -13.37 -1.68 -30.01
N LEU A 121 -12.28 -2.04 -29.33
CA LEU A 121 -10.91 -1.82 -29.79
C LEU A 121 -10.38 -2.99 -30.63
N GLY A 122 -11.05 -4.15 -30.62
CA GLY A 122 -10.56 -5.37 -31.24
C GLY A 122 -9.25 -5.89 -30.64
N ILE A 123 -9.03 -5.72 -29.34
CA ILE A 123 -7.79 -6.12 -28.65
C ILE A 123 -8.09 -6.88 -27.35
N THR A 124 -7.11 -7.66 -26.89
CA THR A 124 -7.16 -8.31 -25.57
C THR A 124 -6.70 -7.36 -24.47
N ALA A 125 -7.03 -7.68 -23.20
CA ALA A 125 -6.51 -6.95 -22.04
C ALA A 125 -4.97 -6.84 -22.04
N LYS A 126 -4.26 -7.92 -22.39
CA LYS A 126 -2.79 -7.94 -22.45
C LYS A 126 -2.25 -6.95 -23.50
N VAL A 127 -2.88 -6.88 -24.67
CA VAL A 127 -2.52 -5.91 -25.71
C VAL A 127 -2.83 -4.48 -25.25
N ALA A 128 -3.95 -4.27 -24.57
CA ALA A 128 -4.31 -2.97 -24.01
C ALA A 128 -3.28 -2.49 -22.97
N ILE A 129 -2.82 -3.36 -22.06
CA ILE A 129 -1.77 -3.06 -21.07
C ILE A 129 -0.46 -2.66 -21.77
N ALA A 130 -0.05 -3.40 -22.81
CA ALA A 130 1.17 -3.09 -23.56
C ALA A 130 1.08 -1.73 -24.28
N LYS A 131 -0.05 -1.42 -24.91
CA LYS A 131 -0.29 -0.11 -25.55
C LYS A 131 -0.35 1.03 -24.54
N LEU A 132 -1.03 0.81 -23.42
CA LEU A 132 -1.07 1.75 -22.30
C LEU A 132 0.33 2.07 -21.80
N LYS A 133 1.20 1.05 -21.65
CA LYS A 133 2.57 1.26 -21.17
C LYS A 133 3.32 2.29 -22.04
N VAL A 134 3.31 2.09 -23.36
CA VAL A 134 3.97 2.97 -24.32
C VAL A 134 3.41 4.38 -24.26
N LEU A 135 2.08 4.52 -24.18
CA LEU A 135 1.43 5.82 -24.21
C LEU A 135 1.72 6.64 -22.94
N LEU A 136 1.79 5.99 -21.78
CA LEU A 136 2.08 6.66 -20.51
C LEU A 136 3.52 7.18 -20.40
N ASP A 137 4.45 6.69 -21.22
CA ASP A 137 5.84 7.16 -21.26
C ASP A 137 5.97 8.46 -22.11
N VAL A 138 4.91 8.91 -22.77
CA VAL A 138 4.86 10.20 -23.48
C VAL A 138 4.78 11.34 -22.44
N PRO A 139 5.72 12.30 -22.44
CA PRO A 139 5.76 13.35 -21.41
C PRO A 139 4.53 14.28 -21.40
N MET A 140 4.04 14.65 -22.57
CA MET A 140 2.88 15.52 -22.74
C MET A 140 1.88 14.89 -23.70
N LEU A 141 0.76 14.43 -23.15
CA LEU A 141 -0.31 13.78 -23.90
C LEU A 141 -1.32 14.82 -24.45
N THR A 142 -1.71 14.68 -25.72
CA THR A 142 -2.85 15.42 -26.29
C THR A 142 -4.17 14.93 -25.71
N THR A 143 -5.25 15.68 -25.94
CA THR A 143 -6.62 15.27 -25.55
C THR A 143 -6.98 13.89 -26.12
N GLU A 144 -6.68 13.65 -27.39
CA GLU A 144 -6.93 12.39 -28.08
C GLU A 144 -6.14 11.24 -27.46
N GLN A 145 -4.86 11.48 -27.16
CA GLN A 145 -4.02 10.48 -26.49
C GLN A 145 -4.51 10.19 -25.06
N ARG A 146 -5.00 11.18 -24.32
CA ARG A 146 -5.60 10.94 -22.99
C ARG A 146 -6.86 10.09 -23.10
N ILE A 147 -7.67 10.28 -24.13
CA ILE A 147 -8.82 9.41 -24.41
C ILE A 147 -8.35 7.98 -24.72
N GLU A 148 -7.30 7.81 -25.53
CA GLU A 148 -6.72 6.49 -25.78
C GLU A 148 -6.18 5.85 -24.49
N VAL A 149 -5.51 6.62 -23.62
CA VAL A 149 -5.08 6.14 -22.30
C VAL A 149 -6.27 5.62 -21.50
N ILE A 150 -7.37 6.38 -21.41
CA ILE A 150 -8.58 5.95 -20.68
C ILE A 150 -9.10 4.63 -21.22
N ARG A 151 -9.22 4.51 -22.54
CA ARG A 151 -9.78 3.31 -23.18
C ARG A 151 -8.87 2.10 -23.01
N PHE A 152 -7.56 2.24 -23.20
CA PHE A 152 -6.60 1.16 -22.96
C PHE A 152 -6.50 0.78 -21.49
N ALA A 153 -6.57 1.76 -20.59
CA ALA A 153 -6.57 1.52 -19.15
C ALA A 153 -7.79 0.72 -18.72
N ILE A 154 -9.00 1.08 -19.17
CA ILE A 154 -10.22 0.30 -18.88
C ILE A 154 -10.17 -1.09 -19.51
N ALA A 155 -9.78 -1.19 -20.80
CA ALA A 155 -9.63 -2.48 -21.47
C ALA A 155 -8.60 -3.39 -20.76
N GLY A 156 -7.60 -2.80 -20.11
CA GLY A 156 -6.58 -3.49 -19.31
C GLY A 156 -6.88 -3.55 -17.80
N TYR A 157 -8.09 -3.23 -17.34
CA TYR A 157 -8.50 -3.23 -15.91
C TYR A 157 -7.78 -2.21 -15.00
N ASN A 158 -7.03 -1.25 -15.55
CA ASN A 158 -6.35 -0.19 -14.78
C ASN A 158 -7.29 1.02 -14.57
N LYS A 159 -8.26 0.87 -13.66
CA LYS A 159 -9.27 1.90 -13.37
C LYS A 159 -8.67 3.22 -12.88
N ASP A 160 -7.63 3.17 -12.06
CA ASP A 160 -7.10 4.37 -11.39
C ASP A 160 -6.36 5.28 -12.37
N THR A 161 -5.61 4.70 -13.32
CA THR A 161 -5.02 5.47 -14.42
C THR A 161 -6.10 6.05 -15.34
N ALA A 162 -7.18 5.30 -15.61
CA ALA A 162 -8.30 5.82 -16.40
C ALA A 162 -8.95 7.03 -15.71
N VAL A 163 -9.18 6.97 -14.40
CA VAL A 163 -9.72 8.08 -13.61
C VAL A 163 -8.79 9.28 -13.58
N LEU A 164 -7.47 9.08 -13.44
CA LEU A 164 -6.49 10.17 -13.51
C LEU A 164 -6.60 10.92 -14.86
N HIS A 165 -6.62 10.19 -15.97
CA HIS A 165 -6.73 10.81 -17.30
C HIS A 165 -8.10 11.39 -17.59
N TRP A 166 -9.17 10.84 -17.01
CA TRP A 166 -10.47 11.48 -17.01
C TRP A 166 -10.40 12.86 -16.35
N ARG A 167 -9.76 12.97 -15.17
CA ARG A 167 -9.61 14.24 -14.46
C ARG A 167 -8.74 15.27 -15.18
N TYR A 168 -7.77 14.85 -16.00
CA TYR A 168 -7.03 15.77 -16.87
C TYR A 168 -7.89 16.39 -17.98
N LEU A 169 -9.00 15.75 -18.35
CA LEU A 169 -9.91 16.22 -19.38
C LEU A 169 -10.90 17.22 -18.77
N ASN A 170 -10.44 18.46 -18.56
CA ASN A 170 -11.16 19.56 -17.91
C ASN A 170 -12.59 19.87 -18.45
N SER A 171 -13.00 19.31 -19.60
CA SER A 171 -14.37 19.40 -20.12
C SER A 171 -14.87 18.05 -20.67
N HIS A 172 -15.60 17.31 -19.84
CA HIS A 172 -16.12 15.98 -20.17
C HIS A 172 -17.26 15.97 -21.23
N SER A 173 -17.83 17.14 -21.56
CA SER A 173 -19.08 17.29 -22.32
C SER A 173 -18.96 17.06 -23.83
N SER A 174 -17.75 17.08 -24.42
CA SER A 174 -17.55 16.97 -25.88
C SER A 174 -16.84 15.69 -26.35
N ILE A 175 -16.60 14.73 -25.46
CA ILE A 175 -15.84 13.51 -25.82
C ILE A 175 -16.80 12.43 -26.31
N GLU A 176 -17.16 12.45 -27.59
CA GLU A 176 -18.10 11.48 -28.20
C GLU A 176 -17.54 10.04 -28.25
N THR A 177 -16.22 9.88 -28.18
CA THR A 177 -15.54 8.59 -28.28
C THR A 177 -15.61 7.72 -27.02
N ILE A 178 -16.02 8.28 -25.88
CA ILE A 178 -16.19 7.54 -24.62
C ILE A 178 -17.68 7.24 -24.43
N SER A 179 -18.02 5.96 -24.25
CA SER A 179 -19.40 5.54 -24.08
C SER A 179 -20.07 6.18 -22.85
N PRO A 180 -21.40 6.44 -22.87
CA PRO A 180 -22.10 7.04 -21.73
C PRO A 180 -21.93 6.26 -20.42
N GLY A 181 -21.93 4.91 -20.49
CA GLY A 181 -21.70 4.06 -19.32
C GLY A 181 -20.30 4.22 -18.73
N LEU A 182 -19.28 4.34 -19.59
CA LEU A 182 -17.92 4.60 -19.13
C LEU A 182 -17.77 6.00 -18.52
N LYS A 183 -18.39 7.03 -19.12
CA LYS A 183 -18.41 8.38 -18.54
C LYS A 183 -19.00 8.39 -17.13
N ALA A 184 -20.17 7.74 -16.95
CA ALA A 184 -20.83 7.65 -15.65
C ALA A 184 -19.95 6.93 -14.61
N TYR A 185 -19.29 5.84 -15.00
CA TYR A 185 -18.35 5.12 -14.14
C TYR A 185 -17.15 5.98 -13.72
N LEU A 186 -16.53 6.70 -14.66
CA LEU A 186 -15.38 7.56 -14.39
C LEU A 186 -15.77 8.76 -13.54
N ASP A 187 -16.94 9.37 -13.78
CA ASP A 187 -17.48 10.46 -12.96
C ASP A 187 -17.76 10.02 -11.52
N ALA A 188 -18.38 8.85 -11.34
CA ALA A 188 -18.63 8.30 -10.02
C ALA A 188 -17.32 7.97 -9.30
N SER A 189 -16.38 7.34 -10.01
CA SER A 189 -15.07 6.97 -9.48
C SER A 189 -14.28 8.21 -9.07
N ALA A 190 -14.21 9.24 -9.91
CA ALA A 190 -13.48 10.49 -9.64
C ALA A 190 -14.03 11.28 -8.44
N ARG A 191 -15.32 11.11 -8.09
CA ARG A 191 -15.97 11.77 -6.95
C ARG A 191 -15.90 10.96 -5.66
N SER A 192 -15.41 9.74 -5.69
CA SER A 192 -15.38 8.89 -4.50
C SER A 192 -14.30 9.34 -3.53
N ASN A 193 -14.67 9.45 -2.25
CA ASN A 193 -13.74 9.74 -1.18
C ASN A 193 -12.88 8.50 -0.95
N ASN A 194 -11.69 8.47 -1.54
CA ASN A 194 -10.67 7.47 -1.19
C ASN A 194 -9.30 8.10 -1.38
N GLU A 195 -8.28 7.46 -0.83
CA GLU A 195 -6.90 7.95 -0.78
C GLU A 195 -6.31 8.04 -2.19
N ILE A 196 -6.67 7.10 -3.06
CA ILE A 196 -6.22 7.06 -4.45
C ILE A 196 -6.68 8.33 -5.19
N ASN A 197 -7.92 8.74 -5.03
CA ASN A 197 -8.47 9.92 -5.71
C ASN A 197 -8.06 11.23 -5.03
N THR A 198 -8.17 11.27 -3.71
CA THR A 198 -8.04 12.51 -2.93
C THR A 198 -6.58 12.87 -2.62
N ILE A 199 -5.68 11.88 -2.59
CA ILE A 199 -4.26 12.07 -2.36
C ILE A 199 -3.46 11.75 -3.63
N ALA A 200 -3.43 10.49 -4.08
CA ALA A 200 -2.51 10.06 -5.13
C ALA A 200 -2.79 10.73 -6.49
N THR A 201 -4.06 10.74 -6.90
CA THR A 201 -4.50 11.35 -8.16
C THR A 201 -4.36 12.87 -8.10
N ALA A 202 -4.74 13.50 -6.99
CA ALA A 202 -4.58 14.95 -6.82
C ALA A 202 -3.10 15.38 -6.86
N LEU A 203 -2.21 14.58 -6.26
CA LEU A 203 -0.76 14.78 -6.33
C LEU A 203 -0.24 14.59 -7.75
N ALA A 204 -0.67 13.53 -8.47
CA ALA A 204 -0.30 13.30 -9.86
C ALA A 204 -0.71 14.47 -10.77
N LEU A 205 -1.95 14.97 -10.60
CA LEU A 205 -2.44 16.16 -11.30
C LEU A 205 -1.57 17.39 -11.04
N THR A 206 -1.21 17.62 -9.76
CA THR A 206 -0.35 18.74 -9.34
C THR A 206 1.05 18.70 -9.98
N LEU A 207 1.60 17.49 -10.14
CA LEU A 207 2.95 17.27 -10.66
C LEU A 207 2.99 16.94 -12.16
N ASN A 208 1.83 16.91 -12.83
CA ASN A 208 1.69 16.46 -14.22
C ASN A 208 2.28 15.04 -14.47
N ILE A 209 2.05 14.12 -13.53
CA ILE A 209 2.45 12.71 -13.66
C ILE A 209 1.35 11.93 -14.39
N ASN A 210 1.70 11.23 -15.46
CA ASN A 210 0.73 10.51 -16.29
C ASN A 210 0.33 9.13 -15.73
N ARG A 211 1.07 8.56 -14.78
CA ARG A 211 0.88 7.17 -14.33
C ARG A 211 0.73 7.08 -12.82
N LEU A 212 -0.26 6.32 -12.37
CA LEU A 212 -0.30 5.72 -11.04
C LEU A 212 0.10 4.25 -11.14
N TYR A 213 0.87 3.76 -10.18
CA TYR A 213 1.35 2.38 -10.14
C TYR A 213 0.53 1.57 -9.13
N PRO A 214 -0.37 0.67 -9.55
CA PRO A 214 -1.01 -0.25 -8.63
C PRO A 214 0.05 -1.17 -8.01
N ILE A 215 0.07 -1.29 -6.69
CA ILE A 215 1.05 -2.11 -5.96
C ILE A 215 0.42 -3.18 -5.07
N ASP A 216 -0.89 -3.18 -4.89
CA ASP A 216 -1.57 -4.12 -3.99
C ASP A 216 -1.52 -5.55 -4.53
N ASP A 217 -1.70 -6.51 -3.62
CA ASP A 217 -1.75 -7.94 -3.91
C ASP A 217 -2.83 -8.61 -3.05
N HIS A 218 -3.57 -9.53 -3.66
CA HIS A 218 -4.54 -10.39 -2.97
C HIS A 218 -4.47 -11.83 -3.50
N LEU A 219 -3.33 -12.23 -4.06
CA LEU A 219 -3.13 -13.59 -4.56
C LEU A 219 -2.99 -14.60 -3.42
N ASP A 220 -2.79 -14.16 -2.17
CA ASP A 220 -2.81 -15.01 -0.97
C ASP A 220 -4.20 -15.63 -0.66
N LYS A 221 -5.26 -15.16 -1.32
CA LYS A 221 -6.65 -15.51 -0.97
C LYS A 221 -7.08 -16.90 -1.40
N ASP A 222 -6.33 -17.56 -2.28
CA ASP A 222 -6.50 -18.97 -2.57
C ASP A 222 -6.23 -19.89 -1.35
N MET A 223 -5.50 -19.39 -0.35
CA MET A 223 -5.20 -20.12 0.90
C MET A 223 -6.12 -19.76 2.08
N TYR A 224 -6.99 -18.75 1.94
CA TYR A 224 -7.68 -18.12 3.07
C TYR A 224 -8.87 -18.94 3.62
N SER A 225 -9.59 -19.69 2.78
CA SER A 225 -10.89 -20.28 3.14
C SER A 225 -10.82 -21.25 4.32
N ASN A 226 -9.79 -22.10 4.38
CA ASN A 226 -9.68 -23.15 5.41
C ASN A 226 -9.32 -22.64 6.82
N MET A 227 -8.77 -21.44 6.93
CA MET A 227 -8.29 -20.88 8.21
C MET A 227 -9.25 -19.84 8.82
N VAL A 228 -10.13 -19.25 8.01
CA VAL A 228 -11.02 -18.16 8.44
C VAL A 228 -11.99 -18.60 9.53
N GLU A 229 -12.58 -19.79 9.42
CA GLU A 229 -13.56 -20.28 10.40
C GLU A 229 -12.93 -20.37 11.80
N LYS A 230 -11.80 -21.09 11.90
CA LYS A 230 -11.03 -21.25 13.16
C LYS A 230 -10.55 -19.91 13.71
N LEU A 231 -10.11 -19.00 12.84
CA LEU A 231 -9.66 -17.67 13.24
C LEU A 231 -10.82 -16.84 13.82
N MET A 232 -11.96 -16.80 13.14
CA MET A 232 -13.10 -15.96 13.52
C MET A 232 -13.74 -16.39 14.84
N ASP A 233 -13.85 -17.70 15.09
CA ASP A 233 -14.36 -18.22 16.36
C ASP A 233 -13.45 -17.79 17.52
N SER A 234 -12.14 -17.97 17.36
CA SER A 234 -11.17 -17.55 18.37
C SER A 234 -11.15 -16.04 18.59
N TYR A 235 -11.34 -15.26 17.52
CA TYR A 235 -11.42 -13.80 17.57
C TYR A 235 -12.61 -13.30 18.42
N ASN A 236 -13.78 -13.92 18.26
CA ASN A 236 -15.00 -13.55 18.97
C ASN A 236 -14.91 -13.86 20.49
N GLU A 237 -14.17 -14.90 20.85
CA GLU A 237 -13.98 -15.31 22.24
C GLU A 237 -12.90 -14.49 22.95
N SER A 238 -11.86 -14.06 22.22
CA SER A 238 -10.67 -13.34 22.73
C SER A 238 -11.01 -12.12 23.61
N LYS A 239 -10.41 -12.08 24.80
CA LYS A 239 -10.44 -10.93 25.71
C LYS A 239 -9.46 -9.86 25.26
N ALA A 240 -8.30 -10.24 24.73
CA ALA A 240 -7.31 -9.31 24.20
C ALA A 240 -7.91 -8.50 23.04
N PHE A 241 -8.63 -9.17 22.13
CA PHE A 241 -9.33 -8.49 21.03
C PHE A 241 -10.43 -7.54 21.53
N LYS A 242 -11.22 -7.93 22.53
CA LYS A 242 -12.24 -7.04 23.14
C LYS A 242 -11.60 -5.77 23.72
N ALA A 243 -10.47 -5.90 24.42
CA ALA A 243 -9.73 -4.74 24.92
C ALA A 243 -9.16 -3.89 23.77
N PHE A 244 -8.57 -4.53 22.75
CA PHE A 244 -8.05 -3.88 21.57
C PHE A 244 -9.11 -3.06 20.81
N SER A 245 -10.30 -3.62 20.59
CA SER A 245 -11.40 -2.99 19.84
C SER A 245 -11.92 -1.67 20.45
N THR A 246 -11.64 -1.43 21.73
CA THR A 246 -12.00 -0.20 22.43
C THR A 246 -10.79 0.66 22.80
N SER A 247 -9.60 0.27 22.34
CA SER A 247 -8.35 0.95 22.66
C SER A 247 -8.25 2.33 22.02
N GLU A 248 -7.33 3.13 22.56
CA GLU A 248 -7.02 4.44 21.99
C GLU A 248 -6.44 4.35 20.57
N TYR A 249 -5.73 3.26 20.25
CA TYR A 249 -5.23 2.99 18.90
C TYR A 249 -6.38 2.92 17.86
N ILE A 250 -7.50 2.30 18.22
CA ILE A 250 -8.69 2.21 17.35
C ILE A 250 -9.45 3.54 17.31
N ASN A 251 -9.59 4.23 18.44
CA ASN A 251 -10.46 5.39 18.55
C ASN A 251 -9.81 6.72 18.09
N LYS A 252 -8.50 6.89 18.27
CA LYS A 252 -7.77 8.10 17.88
C LYS A 252 -7.88 8.45 16.39
N PRO A 253 -7.70 7.52 15.42
CA PRO A 253 -7.83 7.86 14.00
C PRO A 253 -9.26 8.29 13.65
N GLU A 254 -10.28 7.67 14.23
CA GLU A 254 -11.68 8.05 14.01
C GLU A 254 -11.98 9.47 14.53
N ARG A 255 -11.44 9.84 15.70
CA ARG A 255 -11.59 11.20 16.24
C ARG A 255 -10.84 12.24 15.40
N LEU A 256 -9.60 11.94 14.99
CA LEU A 256 -8.81 12.85 14.14
C LEU A 256 -9.44 13.00 12.75
N LYS A 257 -10.03 11.93 12.20
CA LYS A 257 -10.82 11.98 10.96
C LYS A 257 -12.06 12.84 11.12
N ALA A 258 -12.82 12.70 12.20
CA ALA A 258 -13.97 13.54 12.49
C ALA A 258 -13.58 15.02 12.62
N GLN A 259 -12.48 15.31 13.33
CA GLN A 259 -11.91 16.65 13.41
C GLN A 259 -11.53 17.20 12.03
N GLY A 260 -10.90 16.39 11.18
CA GLY A 260 -10.55 16.77 9.80
C GLY A 260 -11.77 17.12 8.95
N VAL A 261 -12.87 16.38 9.10
CA VAL A 261 -14.15 16.71 8.43
C VAL A 261 -14.73 18.03 8.94
N GLU A 262 -14.70 18.27 10.25
CA GLU A 262 -15.28 19.47 10.86
C GLU A 262 -14.46 20.73 10.57
N THR A 263 -13.14 20.64 10.68
CA THR A 263 -12.23 21.80 10.66
C THR A 263 -11.53 22.01 9.32
N GLY A 264 -11.50 20.98 8.46
CA GLY A 264 -10.66 20.95 7.26
C GLY A 264 -9.18 20.68 7.54
N ASP A 265 -8.76 20.54 8.80
CA ASP A 265 -7.38 20.24 9.17
C ASP A 265 -7.13 18.74 9.27
N TRP A 266 -6.58 18.17 8.19
CA TRP A 266 -6.25 16.76 8.08
C TRP A 266 -4.84 16.41 8.55
N LEU A 267 -4.01 17.42 8.82
CA LEU A 267 -2.62 17.22 9.18
C LEU A 267 -2.43 16.43 10.48
N PRO A 268 -3.22 16.63 11.55
CA PRO A 268 -3.12 15.82 12.76
C PRO A 268 -3.30 14.32 12.51
N LEU A 269 -4.26 13.94 11.64
CA LEU A 269 -4.49 12.54 11.28
C LEU A 269 -3.28 11.97 10.54
N PHE A 270 -2.86 12.60 9.44
CA PHE A 270 -1.75 12.11 8.63
C PHE A 270 -0.42 12.11 9.39
N SER A 271 -0.19 13.10 10.26
CA SER A 271 1.02 13.13 11.09
C SER A 271 1.05 11.96 12.07
N TRP A 272 -0.07 11.66 12.73
CA TRP A 272 -0.13 10.55 13.67
C TRP A 272 -0.05 9.18 12.97
N THR A 273 -0.80 8.94 11.89
CA THR A 273 -0.76 7.64 11.16
C THR A 273 0.58 7.34 10.48
N ASN A 274 1.47 8.34 10.42
CA ASN A 274 2.84 8.20 9.90
C ASN A 274 3.91 8.41 10.98
N SER A 275 3.53 8.33 12.26
CA SER A 275 4.45 8.47 13.40
C SER A 275 4.98 7.12 13.90
N ASP A 276 6.13 7.15 14.57
CA ASP A 276 6.70 5.99 15.25
C ASP A 276 5.74 5.41 16.30
N GLU A 277 4.97 6.27 16.99
CA GLU A 277 3.93 5.87 17.95
C GLU A 277 2.90 4.94 17.27
N TYR A 278 2.38 5.35 16.11
CA TYR A 278 1.40 4.55 15.38
C TYR A 278 2.01 3.24 14.86
N MET A 279 3.23 3.28 14.33
CA MET A 279 3.90 2.09 13.83
C MET A 279 4.20 1.07 14.95
N SER A 280 4.60 1.54 16.13
CA SER A 280 4.75 0.69 17.32
C SER A 280 3.40 0.06 17.70
N ASP A 281 2.33 0.85 17.74
CA ASP A 281 1.00 0.36 18.10
C ASP A 281 0.46 -0.70 17.12
N VAL A 282 0.72 -0.56 15.81
CA VAL A 282 0.37 -1.58 14.82
C VAL A 282 0.99 -2.93 15.22
N ILE A 283 2.28 -2.95 15.58
CA ILE A 283 2.98 -4.19 15.96
C ILE A 283 2.55 -4.67 17.35
N ASP A 284 2.65 -3.81 18.36
CA ASP A 284 2.54 -4.18 19.77
C ASP A 284 1.09 -4.37 20.23
N LYS A 285 0.12 -3.82 19.49
CA LYS A 285 -1.31 -3.94 19.83
C LYS A 285 -2.08 -4.76 18.82
N GLU A 286 -2.02 -4.44 17.52
CA GLU A 286 -2.85 -5.14 16.52
C GLU A 286 -2.26 -6.50 16.13
N TRP A 287 -1.00 -6.54 15.70
CA TRP A 287 -0.41 -7.78 15.19
C TRP A 287 0.00 -8.75 16.29
N ARG A 288 0.34 -8.24 17.48
CA ARG A 288 0.60 -9.03 18.68
C ARG A 288 -0.58 -9.94 19.07
N LEU A 289 -1.83 -9.54 18.77
CA LEU A 289 -3.02 -10.38 18.98
C LEU A 289 -2.88 -11.78 18.38
N PHE A 290 -2.23 -11.89 17.23
CA PHE A 290 -2.09 -13.14 16.48
C PHE A 290 -0.82 -13.94 16.85
N VAL A 291 0.01 -13.45 17.77
CA VAL A 291 1.30 -14.05 18.15
C VAL A 291 1.25 -14.67 19.54
N ASP A 292 0.97 -13.87 20.56
CA ASP A 292 1.17 -14.25 21.97
C ASP A 292 -0.02 -13.92 22.90
N GLU A 293 -1.16 -13.55 22.33
CA GLU A 293 -2.42 -13.30 23.04
C GLU A 293 -3.39 -14.49 22.94
N ASP A 294 -4.64 -14.33 23.39
CA ASP A 294 -5.63 -15.42 23.50
C ASP A 294 -6.36 -15.78 22.19
N ILE A 295 -5.65 -15.72 21.06
CA ILE A 295 -6.09 -16.22 19.75
C ILE A 295 -5.45 -17.61 19.50
N ASP A 296 -6.16 -18.50 18.80
CA ASP A 296 -5.64 -19.81 18.37
C ASP A 296 -4.31 -19.64 17.62
N VAL A 297 -3.25 -20.27 18.13
CA VAL A 297 -1.87 -20.05 17.68
C VAL A 297 -1.69 -20.41 16.21
N GLU A 298 -2.30 -21.50 15.73
CA GLU A 298 -2.19 -21.93 14.34
C GLU A 298 -2.89 -20.95 13.41
N ALA A 299 -4.12 -20.53 13.75
CA ALA A 299 -4.88 -19.54 12.99
C ALA A 299 -4.19 -18.17 12.99
N GLY A 300 -3.67 -17.74 14.14
CA GLY A 300 -2.94 -16.48 14.32
C GLY A 300 -1.66 -16.43 13.50
N LEU A 301 -0.79 -17.44 13.61
CA LEU A 301 0.45 -17.50 12.82
C LEU A 301 0.17 -17.64 11.32
N SER A 302 -0.88 -18.35 10.93
CA SER A 302 -1.30 -18.41 9.52
C SER A 302 -1.76 -17.03 9.03
N ARG A 303 -2.52 -16.28 9.84
CA ARG A 303 -2.97 -14.92 9.51
C ARG A 303 -1.81 -13.97 9.31
N ILE A 304 -0.76 -14.07 10.15
CA ILE A 304 0.48 -13.31 10.01
C ILE A 304 1.19 -13.70 8.72
N ALA A 305 1.42 -15.00 8.48
CA ALA A 305 2.13 -15.45 7.28
C ALA A 305 1.47 -14.93 5.99
N LEU A 306 0.13 -14.98 5.89
CA LEU A 306 -0.57 -14.45 4.71
C LEU A 306 -0.56 -12.91 4.63
N TRP A 307 -0.52 -12.22 5.77
CA TRP A 307 -0.27 -10.77 5.78
C TRP A 307 1.12 -10.43 5.25
N GLU A 308 2.14 -11.19 5.67
CA GLU A 308 3.50 -11.03 5.18
C GLU A 308 3.59 -11.34 3.69
N VAL A 309 2.91 -12.36 3.19
CA VAL A 309 2.82 -12.65 1.74
C VAL A 309 2.30 -11.44 0.97
N ARG A 310 1.14 -10.88 1.36
CA ARG A 310 0.58 -9.68 0.73
C ARG A 310 1.59 -8.51 0.75
N ASN A 311 2.19 -8.21 1.90
CA ASN A 311 3.14 -7.11 2.02
C ASN A 311 4.44 -7.34 1.23
N LEU A 312 4.96 -8.57 1.19
CA LEU A 312 6.15 -8.92 0.39
C LEU A 312 5.86 -8.81 -1.10
N ASN A 313 4.66 -9.21 -1.55
CA ASN A 313 4.22 -9.03 -2.93
C ASN A 313 4.04 -7.53 -3.27
N MET A 314 3.48 -6.74 -2.35
CA MET A 314 3.44 -5.28 -2.48
C MET A 314 4.84 -4.67 -2.60
N VAL A 315 5.80 -5.11 -1.78
CA VAL A 315 7.20 -4.67 -1.88
C VAL A 315 7.83 -5.08 -3.20
N SER A 316 7.56 -6.30 -3.68
CA SER A 316 7.99 -6.74 -5.01
C SER A 316 7.46 -5.81 -6.11
N ASN A 317 6.19 -5.40 -6.01
CA ASN A 317 5.57 -4.45 -6.93
C ASN A 317 6.21 -3.05 -6.82
N ILE A 318 6.48 -2.56 -5.60
CA ILE A 318 7.19 -1.30 -5.36
C ILE A 318 8.61 -1.35 -5.96
N MET A 319 9.31 -2.48 -5.84
CA MET A 319 10.65 -2.63 -6.40
C MET A 319 10.68 -2.61 -7.93
N ARG A 320 9.58 -2.98 -8.60
CA ARG A 320 9.44 -2.76 -10.05
C ARG A 320 9.37 -1.27 -10.38
N VAL A 321 8.66 -0.47 -9.58
CA VAL A 321 8.62 0.99 -9.73
C VAL A 321 10.01 1.57 -9.47
N VAL A 322 10.70 1.14 -8.41
CA VAL A 322 12.07 1.56 -8.10
C VAL A 322 13.03 1.26 -9.26
N ALA A 323 12.89 0.10 -9.90
CA ALA A 323 13.73 -0.27 -11.05
C ALA A 323 13.51 0.63 -12.28
N ASP A 324 12.29 1.14 -12.48
CA ASP A 324 11.98 2.11 -13.54
C ASP A 324 12.34 3.56 -13.16
N HIS A 325 12.60 3.83 -11.87
CA HIS A 325 12.83 5.16 -11.29
C HIS A 325 14.09 5.20 -10.40
N VAL A 326 15.19 4.63 -10.88
CA VAL A 326 16.45 4.50 -10.12
C VAL A 326 17.04 5.87 -9.77
N GLY A 327 17.31 6.11 -8.48
CA GLY A 327 17.86 7.36 -7.98
C GLY A 327 16.86 8.52 -7.90
N GLU A 328 15.60 8.27 -8.28
CA GLU A 328 14.53 9.26 -8.20
C GLU A 328 13.75 9.16 -6.88
N LYS A 329 12.52 9.67 -6.87
CA LYS A 329 11.69 9.78 -5.66
C LYS A 329 10.32 9.17 -5.90
N VAL A 330 9.94 8.23 -5.04
CA VAL A 330 8.70 7.47 -5.14
C VAL A 330 7.88 7.70 -3.88
N ILE A 331 6.58 7.96 -4.03
CA ILE A 331 5.62 7.95 -2.92
C ILE A 331 4.71 6.74 -3.06
N ILE A 332 4.47 6.03 -1.97
CA ILE A 332 3.51 4.93 -1.88
C ILE A 332 2.35 5.40 -1.00
N VAL A 333 1.14 5.43 -1.54
CA VAL A 333 -0.09 5.75 -0.78
C VAL A 333 -0.80 4.44 -0.46
N VAL A 334 -0.88 4.12 0.82
CA VAL A 334 -1.35 2.81 1.31
C VAL A 334 -2.07 2.95 2.65
N GLY A 335 -2.91 1.97 2.99
CA GLY A 335 -3.45 1.77 4.33
C GLY A 335 -2.34 1.76 5.38
N SER A 336 -2.52 2.56 6.43
CA SER A 336 -1.50 2.82 7.45
C SER A 336 -0.96 1.55 8.15
N ASN A 337 -1.76 0.49 8.27
CA ASN A 337 -1.33 -0.81 8.81
C ASN A 337 -0.25 -1.51 7.96
N HIS A 338 -0.15 -1.21 6.66
CA HIS A 338 0.90 -1.76 5.79
C HIS A 338 2.24 -1.05 5.99
N LYS A 339 2.23 0.22 6.41
CA LYS A 339 3.44 1.08 6.42
C LYS A 339 4.61 0.44 7.15
N VAL A 340 4.38 -0.08 8.36
CA VAL A 340 5.45 -0.68 9.18
C VAL A 340 6.10 -1.89 8.51
N PHE A 341 5.31 -2.75 7.87
CA PHE A 341 5.83 -3.93 7.17
C PHE A 341 6.56 -3.53 5.88
N LEU A 342 5.96 -2.66 5.07
CA LEU A 342 6.58 -2.19 3.83
C LEU A 342 7.92 -1.50 4.10
N GLU A 343 7.99 -0.61 5.09
CA GLU A 343 9.24 0.07 5.44
C GLU A 343 10.29 -0.89 5.99
N GLN A 344 9.90 -1.84 6.84
CA GLN A 344 10.81 -2.85 7.34
C GLN A 344 11.42 -3.67 6.19
N TYR A 345 10.63 -4.10 5.21
CA TYR A 345 11.11 -4.87 4.08
C TYR A 345 11.92 -4.03 3.09
N LEU A 346 11.45 -2.82 2.75
CA LEU A 346 12.13 -1.92 1.83
C LEU A 346 13.47 -1.41 2.39
N SER A 347 13.60 -1.25 3.71
CA SER A 347 14.86 -0.85 4.35
C SER A 347 16.02 -1.82 4.09
N ASN A 348 15.70 -3.08 3.80
CA ASN A 348 16.68 -4.12 3.44
C ASN A 348 17.08 -4.10 1.95
N MET A 349 16.49 -3.23 1.13
CA MET A 349 16.77 -3.16 -0.31
C MET A 349 17.96 -2.24 -0.60
N ILE A 350 18.97 -2.76 -1.29
CA ILE A 350 20.26 -2.08 -1.56
C ILE A 350 20.08 -0.68 -2.18
N GLY A 351 19.17 -0.57 -3.15
CA GLY A 351 18.94 0.66 -3.91
C GLY A 351 17.89 1.60 -3.31
N VAL A 352 17.39 1.35 -2.09
CA VAL A 352 16.29 2.11 -1.49
C VAL A 352 16.77 2.88 -0.27
N ASN A 353 16.31 4.12 -0.16
CA ASN A 353 16.42 4.93 1.04
C ASN A 353 15.00 5.37 1.47
N ILE A 354 14.58 4.97 2.66
CA ILE A 354 13.28 5.39 3.21
C ILE A 354 13.33 6.86 3.65
N VAL A 355 12.28 7.62 3.32
CA VAL A 355 12.10 9.01 3.75
C VAL A 355 10.76 9.12 4.47
N GLN A 356 10.78 9.65 5.70
CA GLN A 356 9.58 9.78 6.51
C GLN A 356 8.78 11.03 6.16
N PHE A 357 7.46 10.89 6.16
CA PHE A 357 6.51 11.99 5.96
C PHE A 357 6.69 13.10 7.02
N ASN A 358 6.80 12.71 8.28
CA ASN A 358 6.92 13.65 9.41
C ASN A 358 8.24 14.44 9.41
N ASP A 359 9.32 13.91 8.83
CA ASP A 359 10.58 14.65 8.67
C ASP A 359 10.44 15.84 7.72
N ILE A 360 9.67 15.67 6.65
CA ILE A 360 9.37 16.76 5.71
C ILE A 360 8.48 17.81 6.37
N LEU A 361 7.51 17.36 7.17
CA LEU A 361 6.62 18.24 7.91
C LEU A 361 7.41 19.15 8.89
N SER A 362 8.28 18.57 9.71
CA SER A 362 9.08 19.33 10.70
C SER A 362 10.05 20.32 10.04
N ASN A 363 10.66 19.96 8.92
CA ASN A 363 11.56 20.85 8.18
C ASN A 363 10.84 22.10 7.62
N LYS A 364 9.57 21.98 7.22
CA LYS A 364 8.76 23.12 6.75
C LYS A 364 8.44 24.10 7.90
N ASN A 365 8.15 23.57 9.10
CA ASN A 365 7.86 24.40 10.27
C ASN A 365 9.10 25.22 10.69
N ASN A 366 10.31 24.64 10.63
CA ASN A 366 11.57 25.33 10.95
C ASN A 366 11.95 26.44 9.95
N ILE A 367 11.57 26.29 8.67
CA ILE A 367 11.79 27.35 7.65
C ILE A 367 10.80 28.51 7.83
N THR A 368 9.61 28.23 8.38
CA THR A 368 8.58 29.25 8.59
C THR A 368 8.86 30.07 9.86
N THR A 369 9.39 29.45 10.91
CA THR A 369 9.78 30.13 12.15
C THR A 369 11.10 30.89 12.08
N SER A 370 11.98 30.59 11.13
CA SER A 370 13.23 31.34 10.90
C SER A 370 13.08 32.58 10.00
N LYS A 371 11.88 32.84 9.50
CA LYS A 371 11.53 34.01 8.68
C LYS A 371 10.62 35.03 9.40
N LEU A 372 10.41 34.85 10.70
CA LEU A 372 9.81 35.80 11.63
C LEU A 372 10.87 36.21 12.65
#